data_AF-A0A2T8HLC9-F1
#
_entry.id   AF-A0A2T8HLC9-F1
#
_cell.length_a   1.000
_cell.length_b   1.000
_cell.length_c   1.000
_cell.angle_alpha   90.00
_cell.angle_beta   90.00
_cell.angle_gamma   90.00
#
_symmetry.space_group_name_H-M   'P 1'
#
loop_
_entity.id
_entity.type
_entity.pdbx_description
1 polymer ?
#
loop_
_entity_poly.entity_id
_entity_poly.type
_entity_poly.pdbx_seq_one_letter_code
_entity_poly.pdbx_strand_id
1 'polypeptide(L)'
;MQELQTKIIQWADDKGILENSDPLKQLKKTFEEVTELVCALVDKNDAEIKDAIGDVNVTLNILKRLSESGKVDGSLSNSRVFMVINWIVEIFSKVSKNKDVGIDIIRAQECLSRVAQENNLTLEDCTQSVYEIISKRSGKMENGVFVKDDVPPRKPKTPRKPKEPEQ
;
A
#
# COMPACT_ATOMS: atom_id res chain seq x y z
N MET A 1 -14.92 2.17 22.56
CA MET A 1 -13.70 2.35 21.75
C MET A 1 -12.44 1.85 22.43
N GLN A 2 -12.09 2.30 23.65
CA GLN A 2 -10.91 1.80 24.38
C GLN A 2 -10.88 0.26 24.52
N GLU A 3 -12.02 -0.36 24.88
CA GLU A 3 -12.13 -1.82 24.98
C GLU A 3 -11.79 -2.54 23.65
N LEU A 4 -12.22 -2.02 22.51
CA LEU A 4 -11.91 -2.58 21.20
C LEU A 4 -10.42 -2.45 20.89
N GLN A 5 -9.80 -1.33 21.25
CA GLN A 5 -8.35 -1.16 21.09
C GLN A 5 -7.59 -2.21 21.91
N THR A 6 -7.98 -2.44 23.16
CA THR A 6 -7.39 -3.49 24.00
C THR A 6 -7.53 -4.87 23.35
N LYS A 7 -8.71 -5.22 22.83
CA LYS A 7 -8.94 -6.50 22.14
C LYS A 7 -8.10 -6.64 20.87
N ILE A 8 -7.94 -5.57 20.09
CA ILE A 8 -7.10 -5.55 18.88
C ILE A 8 -5.64 -5.81 19.25
N ILE A 9 -5.13 -5.12 20.28
CA ILE A 9 -3.74 -5.29 20.72
C ILE A 9 -3.51 -6.69 21.29
N GLN A 10 -4.43 -7.22 22.09
CA GLN A 10 -4.34 -8.60 22.57
C GLN A 10 -4.33 -9.59 21.42
N TRP A 11 -5.23 -9.45 20.44
CA TRP A 11 -5.24 -10.30 19.26
C TRP A 11 -3.92 -10.21 18.47
N ALA A 12 -3.35 -9.01 18.34
CA ALA A 12 -2.08 -8.84 17.64
C ALA A 12 -0.91 -9.51 18.38
N ASP A 13 -0.92 -9.45 19.71
CA ASP A 13 0.04 -10.14 20.58
C ASP A 13 -0.10 -11.65 20.48
N ASP A 14 -1.32 -12.18 20.58
CA ASP A 14 -1.63 -13.61 20.44
C ASP A 14 -1.21 -14.19 19.07
N LYS A 15 -1.15 -13.35 18.04
CA LYS A 15 -0.69 -13.71 16.70
C LYS A 15 0.81 -13.52 16.49
N GLY A 16 1.55 -13.10 17.52
CA GLY A 16 2.99 -12.84 17.47
C GLY A 16 3.35 -11.63 16.61
N ILE A 17 2.40 -10.75 16.27
CA ILE A 17 2.65 -9.57 15.42
C ILE A 17 3.55 -8.59 16.18
N LEU A 18 3.31 -8.39 17.48
CA LEU A 18 4.08 -7.44 18.28
C LEU A 18 5.53 -7.87 18.50
N GLU A 19 5.79 -9.18 18.49
CA GLU A 19 7.12 -9.77 18.66
C GLU A 19 7.90 -9.82 17.32
N ASN A 20 7.21 -10.16 16.22
CA ASN A 20 7.86 -10.51 14.96
C ASN A 20 7.74 -9.42 13.86
N SER A 21 7.02 -8.32 14.13
CA SER A 21 6.87 -7.19 13.22
C SER A 21 7.61 -5.95 13.73
N ASP A 22 7.71 -4.94 12.87
CA ASP A 22 8.27 -3.64 13.20
C ASP A 22 7.35 -2.52 12.66
N PRO A 23 7.52 -1.27 13.10
CA PRO A 23 6.64 -0.19 12.66
C PRO A 23 6.64 0.04 11.15
N LEU A 24 7.74 -0.21 10.43
CA LEU A 24 7.77 -0.03 8.96
C LEU A 24 6.99 -1.12 8.24
N LYS A 25 7.13 -2.39 8.67
CA LYS A 25 6.32 -3.50 8.15
C LYS A 25 4.83 -3.25 8.38
N GLN A 26 4.47 -2.75 9.57
CA GLN A 26 3.08 -2.44 9.90
C GLN A 26 2.56 -1.19 9.16
N LEU A 27 3.40 -0.19 8.92
CA LEU A 27 3.06 0.97 8.11
C LEU A 27 2.79 0.56 6.66
N LYS A 28 3.61 -0.33 6.08
CA LYS A 28 3.34 -0.92 4.76
C LYS A 28 1.96 -1.59 4.73
N LYS A 29 1.63 -2.38 5.76
CA LYS A 29 0.31 -3.01 5.87
C LYS A 29 -0.82 -1.98 5.92
N THR A 30 -0.60 -0.86 6.60
CA THR A 30 -1.56 0.24 6.66
C THR A 30 -1.77 0.89 5.28
N PHE A 31 -0.72 1.05 4.47
CA PHE A 31 -0.88 1.51 3.08
C PHE A 31 -1.69 0.55 2.21
N GLU A 32 -1.56 -0.77 2.42
CA GLU A 32 -2.37 -1.78 1.73
C GLU A 32 -3.87 -1.58 2.07
N GLU A 33 -4.24 -1.47 3.35
CA GLU A 33 -5.65 -1.29 3.74
C GLU A 33 -6.23 0.06 3.30
N VAL A 34 -5.41 1.12 3.30
CA VAL A 34 -5.83 2.43 2.74
C VAL A 34 -6.12 2.30 1.24
N THR A 35 -5.35 1.49 0.52
CA THR A 35 -5.59 1.25 -0.91
C THR A 35 -6.87 0.44 -1.14
N GLU A 36 -7.15 -0.56 -0.29
CA GLU A 36 -8.44 -1.27 -0.32
C GLU A 36 -9.62 -0.31 -0.07
N LEU A 37 -9.48 0.63 0.87
CA LEU A 37 -10.49 1.67 1.11
C LEU A 37 -10.69 2.60 -0.09
N VAL A 38 -9.61 3.05 -0.74
CA VAL A 38 -9.71 3.86 -1.96
C VAL A 38 -10.46 3.12 -3.05
N CYS A 39 -10.15 1.83 -3.28
CA CYS A 39 -10.88 1.00 -4.25
C CYS A 39 -12.36 0.88 -3.90
N ALA A 40 -12.70 0.57 -2.63
CA ALA A 40 -14.08 0.42 -2.21
C ALA A 40 -14.91 1.72 -2.39
N LEU A 41 -14.29 2.89 -2.16
CA LEU A 41 -14.91 4.20 -2.40
C LEU A 41 -15.11 4.49 -3.90
N VAL A 42 -14.12 4.18 -4.73
CA VAL A 42 -14.21 4.34 -6.20
C VAL A 42 -15.32 3.46 -6.78
N ASP A 43 -15.40 2.22 -6.31
CA ASP A 43 -16.39 1.23 -6.75
C ASP A 43 -17.77 1.44 -6.11
N LYS A 44 -17.90 2.39 -5.16
CA LYS A 44 -19.12 2.70 -4.40
C LYS A 44 -19.74 1.46 -3.75
N ASN A 45 -18.91 0.62 -3.15
CA ASN A 45 -19.33 -0.61 -2.50
C ASN A 45 -19.41 -0.43 -0.98
N ASP A 46 -20.60 -0.15 -0.46
CA ASP A 46 -20.82 0.15 0.96
C ASP A 46 -20.36 -0.93 1.94
N ALA A 47 -20.47 -2.20 1.55
CA ALA A 47 -20.02 -3.32 2.39
C ALA A 47 -18.49 -3.32 2.51
N GLU A 48 -17.78 -3.24 1.38
CA GLU A 48 -16.32 -3.17 1.35
C GLU A 48 -15.79 -1.87 1.97
N ILE A 49 -16.52 -0.76 1.86
CA ILE A 49 -16.16 0.52 2.51
C ILE A 49 -16.13 0.33 4.03
N LYS A 50 -17.15 -0.32 4.60
CA LYS A 50 -17.23 -0.55 6.04
C LYS A 50 -16.07 -1.43 6.53
N ASP A 51 -15.78 -2.50 5.80
CA ASP A 51 -14.72 -3.44 6.16
C ASP A 51 -13.35 -2.76 6.06
N ALA A 52 -13.07 -2.06 4.95
CA ALA A 52 -11.81 -1.36 4.74
C ALA A 52 -11.55 -0.24 5.75
N ILE A 53 -12.59 0.50 6.18
CA ILE A 53 -12.47 1.48 7.29
C ILE A 53 -12.04 0.77 8.59
N GLY A 54 -12.64 -0.39 8.86
CA GLY A 54 -12.30 -1.23 10.01
C GLY A 54 -10.85 -1.70 9.96
N ASP A 55 -10.41 -2.23 8.81
CA ASP A 55 -9.06 -2.75 8.60
C ASP A 55 -8.00 -1.67 8.75
N VAL A 56 -8.21 -0.48 8.17
CA VAL A 56 -7.33 0.69 8.37
C VAL A 56 -7.20 1.04 9.84
N ASN A 57 -8.32 1.07 10.58
CA ASN A 57 -8.29 1.40 12.00
C ASN A 57 -7.56 0.31 12.81
N VAL A 58 -7.76 -0.98 12.49
CA VAL A 58 -7.01 -2.08 13.13
C VAL A 58 -5.51 -1.93 12.90
N THR A 59 -5.08 -1.69 11.66
CA THR A 59 -3.65 -1.56 11.36
C THR A 59 -3.02 -0.34 12.03
N LEU A 60 -3.74 0.78 12.15
CA LEU A 60 -3.29 1.98 12.86
C LEU A 60 -3.11 1.74 14.37
N ASN A 61 -4.02 1.01 15.02
CA ASN A 61 -3.88 0.69 16.45
C ASN A 61 -2.64 -0.18 16.70
N ILE A 62 -2.39 -1.19 15.87
CA ILE A 62 -1.19 -2.03 15.95
C ILE A 62 0.07 -1.22 15.66
N LEU A 63 0.05 -0.35 14.65
CA LEU A 63 1.17 0.53 14.30
C LEU A 63 1.57 1.42 15.49
N LYS A 64 0.58 2.04 16.15
CA LYS A 64 0.81 2.85 17.34
C LYS A 64 1.55 2.05 18.41
N ARG A 65 1.06 0.84 18.72
CA ARG A 65 1.67 -0.03 19.75
C ARG A 65 3.11 -0.44 19.41
N LEU A 66 3.40 -0.73 18.14
CA LEU A 66 4.76 -1.05 17.68
C LEU A 66 5.69 0.18 17.74
N SER A 67 5.17 1.37 17.42
CA SER A 67 5.94 2.63 17.45
C SER A 67 6.35 3.06 18.86
N GLU A 68 5.61 2.62 19.88
CA GLU A 68 5.93 2.86 21.30
C GLU A 68 7.06 1.93 21.79
N SER A 69 7.21 0.73 21.19
CA SER A 69 8.14 -0.30 21.66
C SER A 69 9.45 -0.41 20.86
N GLY A 70 9.52 0.17 19.65
CA GLY A 70 10.67 0.00 18.75
C GLY A 70 11.21 1.31 18.20
N LYS A 71 12.55 1.41 18.09
CA LYS A 71 13.18 2.42 17.25
C LYS A 71 13.30 1.87 15.85
N VAL A 72 12.72 2.59 14.89
CA VAL A 72 12.93 2.34 13.46
C VAL A 72 14.24 3.01 13.06
N ASP A 73 15.05 2.34 12.24
CA ASP A 73 16.16 2.98 11.55
C ASP A 73 15.61 4.08 10.63
N GLY A 74 16.00 5.33 10.90
CA GLY A 74 15.55 6.51 10.16
C GLY A 74 16.02 6.57 8.70
N SER A 75 16.76 5.57 8.21
CA SER A 75 17.20 5.46 6.82
C SER A 75 16.07 5.72 5.81
N LEU A 76 14.86 5.20 6.04
CA LEU A 76 13.72 5.44 5.16
C LEU A 76 13.24 6.90 5.19
N SER A 77 13.30 7.58 6.34
CA SER A 77 12.92 9.00 6.44
C SER A 77 13.88 9.92 5.67
N ASN A 78 15.13 9.48 5.51
CA ASN A 78 16.12 10.17 4.68
C ASN A 78 16.08 9.71 3.21
N SER A 79 15.29 8.68 2.88
CA SER A 79 15.15 8.19 1.52
C SER A 79 14.30 9.13 0.68
N ARG A 80 14.69 9.30 -0.58
CA ARG A 80 13.90 10.05 -1.56
C ARG A 80 12.56 9.39 -1.89
N VAL A 81 12.35 8.12 -1.49
CA VAL A 81 11.05 7.45 -1.52
C VAL A 81 9.99 8.24 -0.75
N PHE A 82 10.35 8.87 0.37
CA PHE A 82 9.42 9.72 1.12
C PHE A 82 8.95 10.93 0.29
N MET A 83 9.86 11.54 -0.49
CA MET A 83 9.50 12.63 -1.41
C MET A 83 8.58 12.14 -2.53
N VAL A 84 8.81 10.93 -3.08
CA VAL A 84 7.91 10.34 -4.08
C VAL A 84 6.51 10.16 -3.49
N ILE A 85 6.38 9.61 -2.29
CA ILE A 85 5.09 9.42 -1.60
C ILE A 85 4.35 10.76 -1.46
N ASN A 86 5.04 11.82 -1.03
CA ASN A 86 4.44 13.14 -0.89
C ASN A 86 3.89 13.68 -2.22
N TRP A 87 4.62 13.51 -3.32
CA TRP A 87 4.12 13.91 -4.64
C TRP A 87 2.92 13.09 -5.08
N ILE A 88 2.89 11.78 -4.80
CA ILE A 88 1.71 10.95 -5.09
C ILE A 88 0.48 11.42 -4.31
N VAL A 89 0.63 11.77 -3.04
CA VAL A 89 -0.48 12.33 -2.23
C VAL A 89 -0.97 13.67 -2.80
N GLU A 90 -0.06 14.54 -3.22
CA GLU A 90 -0.42 15.82 -3.85
C GLU A 90 -1.15 15.62 -5.18
N ILE A 91 -0.64 14.72 -6.04
CA ILE A 91 -1.30 14.32 -7.29
C ILE A 91 -2.70 13.78 -6.99
N PHE A 92 -2.85 12.86 -6.02
CA PHE A 92 -4.14 12.31 -5.62
C PHE A 92 -5.13 13.41 -5.19
N SER A 93 -4.68 14.35 -4.34
CA SER A 93 -5.47 15.49 -3.88
C SER A 93 -5.94 16.39 -5.03
N LYS A 94 -5.06 16.65 -6.00
CA LYS A 94 -5.35 17.50 -7.17
C LYS A 94 -6.26 16.82 -8.18
N VAL A 95 -6.02 15.55 -8.51
CA VAL A 95 -6.90 14.74 -9.38
C VAL A 95 -8.32 14.71 -8.81
N SER A 96 -8.46 14.46 -7.50
CA SER A 96 -9.77 14.44 -6.81
C SER A 96 -10.51 15.79 -6.83
N LYS A 97 -9.83 16.87 -7.19
CA LYS A 97 -10.35 18.24 -7.27
C LYS A 97 -10.37 18.78 -8.71
N ASN A 98 -10.14 17.93 -9.71
CA ASN A 98 -10.05 18.30 -11.13
C ASN A 98 -9.01 19.41 -11.40
N LYS A 99 -7.85 19.35 -10.72
CA LYS A 99 -6.75 20.30 -10.91
C LYS A 99 -5.65 19.71 -11.79
N ASP A 100 -4.90 20.59 -12.47
CA ASP A 100 -3.69 20.20 -13.18
C ASP A 100 -2.66 19.57 -12.23
N VAL A 101 -2.00 18.52 -12.72
CA VAL A 101 -0.98 17.74 -12.00
C VAL A 101 0.33 17.64 -12.78
N GLY A 102 0.46 18.31 -13.93
CA GLY A 102 1.61 18.15 -14.82
C GLY A 102 2.94 18.42 -14.12
N ILE A 103 3.02 19.50 -13.35
CA ILE A 103 4.22 19.84 -12.59
C ILE A 103 4.51 18.85 -11.45
N ASP A 104 3.47 18.30 -10.81
CA ASP A 104 3.63 17.34 -9.71
C ASP A 104 4.12 15.99 -10.22
N ILE A 105 3.64 15.56 -11.40
CA ILE A 105 4.13 14.36 -12.10
C ILE A 105 5.61 14.50 -12.44
N ILE A 106 6.02 15.64 -13.02
CA ILE A 106 7.44 15.89 -13.34
C ILE A 106 8.30 15.77 -12.08
N ARG A 107 7.87 16.38 -10.97
CA ARG A 107 8.61 16.30 -9.69
C ARG A 107 8.65 14.89 -9.10
N ALA A 108 7.57 14.12 -9.23
CA ALA A 108 7.55 12.71 -8.84
C ALA A 108 8.56 11.89 -9.68
N GLN A 109 8.61 12.12 -11.00
CA GLN A 109 9.54 11.47 -11.91
C GLN A 109 11.00 11.86 -11.62
N GLU A 110 11.29 13.12 -11.31
CA GLU A 110 12.62 13.56 -10.87
C GLU A 110 13.05 12.86 -9.57
N CYS A 111 12.14 12.70 -8.61
CA CYS A 111 12.41 11.95 -7.38
C CYS A 111 12.67 10.47 -7.68
N LEU A 112 11.89 9.85 -8.56
CA LEU A 112 12.12 8.46 -9.02
C LEU A 112 13.46 8.29 -9.73
N SER A 113 13.84 9.25 -10.59
CA SER A 113 15.14 9.23 -11.27
C SER A 113 16.31 9.22 -10.27
N ARG A 114 16.20 10.02 -9.20
CA ARG A 114 17.20 10.02 -8.12
C ARG A 114 17.21 8.71 -7.33
N VAL A 115 16.05 8.12 -7.04
CA VAL A 115 15.96 6.79 -6.40
C VAL A 115 16.61 5.72 -7.28
N ALA A 116 16.39 5.75 -8.60
CA ALA A 116 17.04 4.85 -9.54
C ALA A 116 18.57 5.00 -9.49
N GLN A 117 19.08 6.23 -9.51
CA GLN A 117 20.52 6.52 -9.44
C GLN A 117 21.16 6.00 -8.14
N GLU A 118 20.48 6.15 -7.00
CA GLU A 118 20.95 5.59 -5.71
C GLU A 118 21.09 4.06 -5.73
N ASN A 119 20.40 3.39 -6.66
CA ASN A 119 20.45 1.95 -6.87
C ASN A 119 21.28 1.56 -8.11
N ASN A 120 22.10 2.47 -8.64
CA ASN A 120 22.90 2.28 -9.86
C ASN A 120 22.08 1.97 -11.11
N LEU A 121 20.90 2.57 -11.23
CA LEU A 121 19.98 2.44 -12.36
C LEU A 121 19.67 3.82 -12.96
N THR A 122 19.11 3.84 -14.17
CA THR A 122 18.47 5.04 -14.73
C THR A 122 16.94 4.86 -14.76
N LEU A 123 16.20 5.96 -14.73
CA LEU A 123 14.74 5.89 -14.87
C LEU A 123 14.34 5.34 -16.25
N GLU A 124 15.14 5.61 -17.28
CA GLU A 124 14.95 5.10 -18.64
C GLU A 124 15.07 3.58 -18.67
N ASP A 125 16.15 2.99 -18.13
CA ASP A 125 16.34 1.53 -18.07
C ASP A 125 15.22 0.86 -17.28
N CYS A 126 14.83 1.43 -16.14
CA CYS A 126 13.71 0.93 -15.33
C CYS A 126 12.40 0.91 -16.14
N THR A 127 12.15 1.98 -16.89
CA THR A 127 10.92 2.14 -17.69
C THR A 127 10.93 1.22 -18.90
N GLN A 128 12.07 1.13 -19.60
CA GLN A 128 12.26 0.27 -20.76
C GLN A 128 12.04 -1.21 -20.41
N SER A 129 12.59 -1.66 -19.28
CA SER A 129 12.39 -3.03 -18.77
C SER A 129 10.91 -3.38 -18.59
N VAL A 130 10.11 -2.46 -18.03
CA VAL A 130 8.67 -2.67 -17.86
C VAL A 130 7.93 -2.57 -19.20
N TYR A 131 8.34 -1.65 -20.08
CA TYR A 131 7.72 -1.46 -21.40
C TYR A 131 7.78 -2.73 -22.26
N GLU A 132 8.92 -3.42 -22.29
CA GLU A 132 9.12 -4.68 -23.03
C GLU A 132 8.18 -5.81 -22.62
N ILE A 133 7.67 -5.75 -21.39
CA ILE A 133 6.69 -6.67 -20.85
C ILE A 133 5.27 -6.20 -21.17
N ILE A 134 4.94 -4.94 -20.87
CA ILE A 134 3.55 -4.45 -21.01
C ILE A 134 3.12 -4.26 -22.46
N SER A 135 4.05 -3.96 -23.37
CA SER A 135 3.78 -3.83 -24.81
C SER A 135 3.33 -5.13 -25.47
N LYS A 136 3.62 -6.27 -24.83
CA LYS A 136 3.26 -7.62 -25.31
C LYS A 136 2.04 -8.19 -24.59
N ARG A 137 1.47 -7.49 -23.60
CA ARG A 137 0.31 -7.99 -22.85
C ARG A 137 -0.94 -7.96 -23.72
N SER A 138 -1.71 -9.03 -23.67
CA SER A 138 -3.07 -9.07 -24.17
C SER A 138 -4.06 -8.78 -23.05
N GLY A 139 -5.19 -8.18 -23.40
CA GLY A 139 -6.19 -7.71 -22.46
C GLY A 139 -7.20 -6.77 -23.10
N LYS A 140 -8.16 -6.33 -22.31
CA LYS A 140 -9.22 -5.40 -22.71
C LYS A 140 -9.51 -4.38 -21.62
N MET A 141 -10.04 -3.23 -22.03
CA MET A 141 -10.56 -2.25 -21.08
C MET A 141 -11.91 -2.74 -20.53
N GLU A 142 -12.04 -2.80 -19.20
CA GLU A 142 -13.28 -3.07 -18.50
C GLU A 142 -13.45 -2.04 -17.39
N ASN A 143 -14.60 -1.37 -17.32
CA ASN A 143 -14.91 -0.36 -16.28
C ASN A 143 -13.82 0.71 -16.10
N GLY A 144 -13.16 1.13 -17.18
CA GLY A 144 -12.10 2.15 -17.14
C GLY A 144 -10.72 1.63 -16.72
N VAL A 145 -10.55 0.32 -16.53
CA VAL A 145 -9.27 -0.33 -16.16
C VAL A 145 -8.87 -1.34 -17.24
N PHE A 146 -7.57 -1.41 -17.55
CA PHE A 146 -7.05 -2.46 -18.43
C PHE A 146 -6.98 -3.81 -17.68
N VAL A 147 -7.79 -4.77 -18.10
CA VAL A 147 -7.85 -6.15 -17.57
C VAL A 147 -7.08 -7.07 -18.52
N LYS A 148 -6.11 -7.81 -17.97
CA LYS A 148 -5.29 -8.77 -18.74
C LYS A 148 -6.07 -10.04 -19.01
N ASP A 149 -5.79 -10.72 -20.12
CA ASP A 149 -6.49 -11.98 -20.47
C ASP A 149 -6.15 -13.12 -19.49
N ASP A 150 -4.94 -13.14 -18.92
CA ASP A 150 -4.45 -14.19 -18.01
C ASP A 150 -4.78 -13.94 -16.52
N VAL A 151 -5.98 -13.43 -16.21
CA VAL A 151 -6.42 -13.31 -14.81
C VAL A 151 -7.38 -14.46 -14.51
N PRO A 152 -6.93 -15.58 -13.89
CA PRO A 152 -7.89 -16.49 -13.27
C PRO A 152 -8.75 -15.67 -12.29
N PRO A 153 -10.06 -15.93 -12.19
CA PRO A 153 -10.97 -15.11 -11.40
C PRO A 153 -10.39 -14.91 -10.00
N ARG A 154 -10.41 -13.66 -9.49
CA ARG A 154 -10.02 -13.38 -8.11
C ARG A 154 -10.80 -14.34 -7.23
N LYS A 155 -10.10 -15.31 -6.61
CA LYS A 155 -10.73 -16.20 -5.64
C LYS A 155 -11.32 -15.31 -4.54
N PRO A 156 -12.56 -15.55 -4.09
CA PRO A 156 -13.04 -14.96 -2.85
C PRO A 156 -11.98 -15.16 -1.76
N LYS A 157 -11.69 -14.13 -0.95
CA LYS A 157 -10.75 -14.22 0.18
C LYS A 157 -11.21 -15.38 1.08
N THR A 158 -10.66 -16.59 0.89
CA THR A 158 -10.97 -17.73 1.76
C THR A 158 -10.37 -17.47 3.13
N PRO A 159 -11.12 -17.68 4.23
CA PRO A 159 -10.59 -17.55 5.58
C PRO A 159 -9.34 -18.43 5.73
N ARG A 160 -8.22 -17.84 6.17
CA ARG A 160 -7.01 -18.61 6.46
C ARG A 160 -7.33 -19.57 7.61
N LYS A 161 -7.28 -20.88 7.33
CA LYS A 161 -7.33 -21.90 8.39
C LYS A 161 -6.15 -21.69 9.35
N PRO A 162 -6.34 -21.90 10.67
CA PRO A 162 -5.24 -21.86 11.63
C PRO A 162 -4.15 -22.86 11.20
N LYS A 163 -2.88 -22.44 11.21
CA LYS A 163 -1.77 -23.39 11.13
C LYS A 163 -1.73 -24.18 12.43
N GLU A 164 -1.76 -25.50 12.33
CA GLU A 164 -1.46 -26.38 13.46
C GLU A 164 0.00 -26.17 13.89
N PRO A 165 0.28 -26.25 15.21
CA PRO A 165 1.64 -26.11 15.72
C PRO A 165 2.50 -27.29 15.24
N GLU A 166 3.65 -26.98 14.64
CA GLU A 166 4.69 -27.97 14.33
C GLU A 166 5.29 -28.51 15.64
N GLN A 167 5.44 -29.84 15.71
CA GLN A 167 5.96 -30.60 16.84
C GLN A 167 7.48 -30.46 17.00
#